data_AF-A0A7R9F1Y8-F1
#
_entry.id   AF-A0A7R9F1Y8-F1
#
_cell.length_a   1.000
_cell.length_b   1.000
_cell.length_c   1.000
_cell.angle_alpha   90.00
_cell.angle_beta   90.00
_cell.angle_gamma   90.00
#
_symmetry.space_group_name_H-M   'P 1'
#
loop_
_entity.id
_entity.type
_entity.pdbx_description
1 polymer ?
#
loop_
_entity_poly.entity_id
_entity_poly.type
_entity_poly.pdbx_seq_one_letter_code
_entity_poly.pdbx_strand_id
1 'polypeptide(L)'
;MNYPLRWPCGLTHYSRVRLNCRGWGDQGLILVGCTEGNISPSISLRAASSLVNGEPSSPVVKTPIPGPKSKQLLGELGLIQKSCNLKPSSDGHPEYVLVVVLQQSGSVQLFADYDRSLGNYLVDVDGNVLLDVYTQISSMPLGYNHPELIKLLDNPFNVKTLINRPALGVFPGADYPKMLKNVLLDVAPPGLDNVNTMMCGSCANENAYKNIFIWYRRKERGEDVSFTEEELNSCMINLAPGSPQLSILSFHGAFHGRTLGVLSTTHSKYIHKIDIPAFDWPIASFPQYKYPLEDNKRENEAEDKKCLAEASKDN
;
A
#
# COMPACT_ATOMS: atom_id res chain seq x y z
N MET A 1 0.87 26.45 -21.59
CA MET A 1 0.15 26.94 -20.40
C MET A 1 0.77 26.27 -19.19
N ASN A 2 1.54 27.01 -18.39
CA ASN A 2 2.20 26.48 -17.19
C ASN A 2 1.22 26.56 -16.01
N TYR A 3 0.71 25.42 -15.55
CA TYR A 3 0.04 25.33 -14.25
C TYR A 3 1.09 25.05 -13.18
N PRO A 4 1.20 25.87 -12.11
CA PRO A 4 2.06 25.54 -10.99
C PRO A 4 1.42 24.40 -10.18
N LEU A 5 2.11 23.26 -10.09
CA LEU A 5 1.81 22.19 -9.14
C LEU A 5 2.01 22.73 -7.72
N ARG A 6 0.92 23.13 -7.06
CA ARG A 6 0.89 23.41 -5.62
C ARG A 6 0.36 22.18 -4.89
N TRP A 7 1.18 21.61 -4.02
CA TRP A 7 0.77 20.59 -3.05
C TRP A 7 -0.08 21.26 -1.95
N PRO A 8 -1.32 20.82 -1.67
CA PRO A 8 -2.10 21.38 -0.57
C PRO A 8 -1.60 20.83 0.77
N CYS A 9 -0.87 21.66 1.53
CA CYS A 9 -0.62 21.44 2.95
C CYS A 9 -1.91 21.71 3.75
N GLY A 10 -2.68 20.68 4.05
CA GLY A 10 -3.78 20.74 5.01
C GLY A 10 -3.25 20.68 6.44
N LEU A 11 -3.10 21.85 7.08
CA LEU A 11 -2.85 21.97 8.53
C LEU A 11 -4.14 21.67 9.30
N THR A 12 -4.25 20.49 9.91
CA THR A 12 -5.15 20.24 11.04
C THR A 12 -4.31 20.10 12.32
N HIS A 13 -4.65 20.91 13.34
CA HIS A 13 -3.98 20.94 14.63
C HIS A 13 -4.03 19.56 15.33
N TYR A 14 -2.90 18.87 15.42
CA TYR A 14 -2.70 17.77 16.36
C TYR A 14 -1.83 18.24 17.52
N SER A 15 -2.38 18.18 18.73
CA SER A 15 -1.67 18.38 19.98
C SER A 15 -0.55 17.34 20.14
N ARG A 16 0.64 17.84 20.50
CA ARG A 16 1.93 17.14 20.58
C ARG A 16 1.86 15.78 21.31
N VAL A 17 2.15 14.70 20.58
CA VAL A 17 2.81 13.51 21.14
C VAL A 17 4.20 13.46 20.53
N ARG A 18 5.25 13.61 21.35
CA ARG A 18 6.65 13.45 20.91
C ARG A 18 6.91 11.97 20.66
N LEU A 19 7.08 11.57 19.41
CA LEU A 19 7.69 10.30 19.04
C LEU A 19 9.08 10.60 18.48
N ASN A 20 10.10 10.14 19.19
CA ASN A 20 11.50 10.27 18.79
C ASN A 20 11.85 9.10 17.85
N CYS A 21 11.74 9.30 16.55
CA CYS A 21 12.04 8.26 15.56
C CYS A 21 13.53 8.32 15.16
N ARG A 22 14.37 7.48 15.77
CA ARG A 22 15.70 7.13 15.22
C ARG A 22 15.80 5.61 15.06
N GLY A 23 16.15 5.17 13.85
CA GLY A 23 16.63 3.81 13.53
C GLY A 23 15.58 2.70 13.64
N TRP A 24 14.83 2.46 12.56
CA TRP A 24 13.77 1.44 12.54
C TRP A 24 14.25 0.22 11.76
N GLY A 25 14.80 -0.76 12.47
CA GLY A 25 15.06 -2.11 11.97
C GLY A 25 13.88 -3.04 12.23
N ASP A 26 13.56 -3.88 11.23
CA ASP A 26 12.84 -5.18 11.20
C ASP A 26 11.90 -5.64 12.34
N GLN A 27 11.23 -4.76 13.07
CA GLN A 27 10.16 -5.13 14.00
C GLN A 27 8.87 -4.39 13.63
N GLY A 28 7.86 -5.14 13.20
CA GLY A 28 6.50 -4.64 13.02
C GLY A 28 5.97 -4.22 14.39
N LEU A 29 5.81 -2.92 14.59
CA LEU A 29 5.38 -2.37 15.87
C LEU A 29 3.85 -2.51 16.00
N ILE A 30 3.40 -3.39 16.89
CA ILE A 30 2.09 -3.25 17.53
C ILE A 30 2.35 -2.46 18.81
N LEU A 31 1.87 -1.21 18.88
CA LEU A 31 2.04 -0.38 20.08
C LEU A 31 1.15 -0.90 21.21
N VAL A 32 1.78 -1.45 22.25
CA VAL A 32 1.14 -1.68 23.54
C VAL A 32 1.17 -0.37 24.31
N GLY A 33 0.07 0.39 24.28
CA GLY A 33 -0.07 1.60 25.08
C GLY A 33 -0.34 1.25 26.55
N CYS A 34 0.65 1.47 27.42
CA CYS A 34 0.44 1.56 28.87
C CYS A 34 0.15 3.03 29.22
N THR A 35 -1.05 3.33 29.71
CA THR A 35 -1.39 4.67 30.19
C THR A 35 -1.10 4.79 31.69
N GLU A 36 0.08 5.28 32.04
CA GLU A 36 0.33 5.87 33.36
C GLU A 36 0.91 7.28 33.16
N GLY A 37 0.05 8.29 33.36
CA GLY A 37 0.44 9.70 33.31
C GLY A 37 -0.70 10.59 33.79
N ASN A 38 -0.45 11.36 34.86
CA ASN A 38 -1.40 12.33 35.42
C ASN A 38 -1.71 13.45 34.42
N ILE A 39 -2.95 13.52 33.94
CA ILE A 39 -3.45 14.58 33.05
C ILE A 39 -4.12 15.68 33.89
N SER A 40 -3.76 16.94 33.65
CA SER A 40 -4.35 18.12 34.28
C SER A 40 -5.86 18.25 33.98
N PRO A 41 -6.71 18.72 34.91
CA PRO A 41 -8.16 18.48 34.89
C PRO A 41 -9.00 19.39 33.97
N SER A 42 -8.43 20.14 33.01
CA SER A 42 -9.18 21.21 32.32
C SER A 42 -9.53 20.98 30.84
N ILE A 43 -9.45 19.75 30.33
CA ILE A 43 -10.02 19.42 29.01
C ILE A 43 -10.96 18.24 29.21
N SER A 44 -12.26 18.49 29.09
CA SER A 44 -13.24 17.42 28.95
C SER A 44 -13.00 16.77 27.58
N LEU A 45 -12.07 15.81 27.54
CA LEU A 45 -12.08 14.76 26.54
C LEU A 45 -13.42 14.05 26.76
N ARG A 46 -14.44 14.42 25.99
CA ARG A 46 -15.44 13.42 25.63
C ARG A 46 -14.63 12.34 24.91
N ALA A 47 -14.24 11.30 25.65
CA ALA A 47 -13.86 10.05 25.04
C ALA A 47 -15.00 9.76 24.07
N ALA A 48 -14.73 9.88 22.77
CA ALA A 48 -15.73 9.56 21.78
C ALA A 48 -16.18 8.15 22.12
N SER A 49 -17.45 7.98 22.49
CA SER A 49 -18.03 6.66 22.65
C SER A 49 -17.69 5.90 21.37
N SER A 50 -17.14 4.71 21.49
CA SER A 50 -16.85 3.88 20.32
C SER A 50 -18.05 3.90 19.38
N LEU A 51 -17.78 4.11 18.08
CA LEU A 51 -18.79 4.05 17.03
C LEU A 51 -19.34 2.63 16.86
N VAL A 52 -18.66 1.63 17.43
CA VAL A 52 -18.97 0.21 17.31
C VAL A 52 -19.36 -0.34 18.68
N ASN A 53 -20.64 -0.67 18.85
CA ASN A 53 -21.12 -1.27 20.09
C ASN A 53 -20.34 -2.55 20.44
N GLY A 54 -19.78 -2.60 21.65
CA GLY A 54 -19.00 -3.73 22.13
C GLY A 54 -17.50 -3.66 21.84
N GLU A 55 -17.02 -2.62 21.16
CA GLU A 55 -15.58 -2.41 20.98
C GLU A 55 -14.87 -2.33 22.35
N PRO A 56 -13.70 -2.98 22.51
CA PRO A 56 -12.91 -2.87 23.73
C PRO A 56 -12.59 -1.41 24.11
N SER A 57 -12.59 -1.09 25.40
CA SER A 57 -12.24 0.26 25.88
C SER A 57 -10.73 0.50 25.96
N SER A 58 -9.93 -0.57 26.01
CA SER A 58 -8.47 -0.52 26.12
C SER A 58 -7.83 -1.82 25.62
N PRO A 59 -6.54 -1.80 25.23
CA PRO A 59 -5.81 -3.02 24.94
C PRO A 59 -5.61 -3.87 26.21
N VAL A 60 -5.47 -5.19 26.03
CA VAL A 60 -5.23 -6.17 27.11
C VAL A 60 -4.25 -7.23 26.62
N VAL A 61 -3.05 -7.26 27.18
CA VAL A 61 -2.01 -8.26 26.84
C VAL A 61 -1.94 -9.32 27.94
N LYS A 62 -2.17 -10.58 27.57
CA LYS A 62 -2.19 -11.76 28.45
C LYS A 62 -0.95 -12.64 28.30
N THR A 63 -0.31 -12.63 27.13
CA THR A 63 0.89 -13.41 26.82
C THR A 63 1.92 -12.54 26.08
N PRO A 64 3.20 -12.94 26.02
CA PRO A 64 4.15 -12.34 25.09
C PRO A 64 3.61 -12.44 23.66
N ILE A 65 3.96 -11.49 22.79
CA ILE A 65 3.54 -11.48 21.38
C ILE A 65 4.78 -11.80 20.52
N PRO A 66 4.77 -12.85 19.67
CA PRO A 66 3.70 -13.85 19.53
C PRO A 66 3.62 -14.80 20.74
N GLY A 67 2.39 -15.18 21.09
CA GLY A 67 2.10 -16.11 22.17
C GLY A 67 2.33 -17.58 21.78
N PRO A 68 2.15 -18.53 22.71
CA PRO A 68 2.42 -19.94 22.47
C PRO A 68 1.60 -20.53 21.32
N LYS A 69 0.32 -20.17 21.17
CA LYS A 69 -0.53 -20.66 20.07
C LYS A 69 -0.10 -20.04 18.74
N SER A 70 0.17 -18.74 18.72
CA SER A 70 0.71 -18.08 17.52
C SER A 70 2.02 -18.73 17.07
N LYS A 71 2.92 -19.06 18.00
CA LYS A 71 4.18 -19.77 17.70
C LYS A 71 3.97 -21.18 17.16
N GLN A 72 3.00 -21.91 17.69
CA GLN A 72 2.64 -23.23 17.16
C GLN A 72 2.17 -23.11 15.70
N LEU A 73 1.23 -22.21 15.41
CA LEU A 73 0.72 -21.98 14.05
C LEU A 73 1.81 -21.47 13.09
N LEU A 74 2.75 -20.64 13.58
CA LEU A 74 3.95 -20.26 12.83
C LEU A 74 4.78 -21.47 12.42
N GLY A 75 4.97 -22.43 13.34
CA GLY A 75 5.66 -23.68 13.06
C GLY A 75 4.95 -24.51 11.98
N GLU A 76 3.64 -24.64 12.07
CA GLU A 76 2.81 -25.35 11.09
C GLU A 76 2.88 -24.66 9.71
N LEU A 77 2.73 -23.33 9.66
CA LEU A 77 2.81 -22.57 8.42
C LEU A 77 4.21 -22.65 7.79
N GLY A 78 5.26 -22.61 8.60
CA GLY A 78 6.65 -22.70 8.13
C GLY A 78 6.99 -24.02 7.43
N LEU A 79 6.28 -25.12 7.74
CA LEU A 79 6.42 -26.40 7.05
C LEU A 79 5.81 -26.37 5.64
N ILE A 80 4.74 -25.60 5.46
CA ILE A 80 3.98 -25.51 4.20
C ILE A 80 4.57 -24.44 3.29
N GLN A 81 4.88 -23.28 3.87
CA GLN A 81 5.45 -22.10 3.20
C GLN A 81 6.87 -21.92 3.72
N LYS A 82 7.83 -22.64 3.13
CA LYS A 82 9.23 -22.70 3.58
C LYS A 82 9.83 -21.30 3.75
N SER A 83 9.88 -20.82 5.00
CA SER A 83 10.75 -19.72 5.38
C SER A 83 12.15 -20.28 5.57
N CYS A 84 13.06 -19.97 4.66
CA CYS A 84 14.47 -20.11 4.96
C CYS A 84 14.88 -18.87 5.76
N ASN A 85 14.95 -19.03 7.08
CA ASN A 85 15.60 -18.04 7.92
C ASN A 85 17.09 -18.01 7.56
N LEU A 86 17.60 -16.81 7.29
CA LEU A 86 19.04 -16.56 7.21
C LEU A 86 19.66 -17.02 8.53
N LYS A 87 20.41 -18.11 8.52
CA LYS A 87 21.29 -18.44 9.65
C LYS A 87 22.57 -17.62 9.49
N PRO A 88 23.11 -17.02 10.57
CA PRO A 88 24.47 -16.52 10.55
C PRO A 88 25.42 -17.67 10.19
N SER A 89 26.44 -17.41 9.35
CA SER A 89 27.48 -18.42 9.12
C SER A 89 28.22 -18.70 10.43
N SER A 90 28.70 -19.93 10.59
CA SER A 90 29.51 -20.40 11.72
C SER A 90 30.87 -19.70 11.87
N ASP A 91 31.21 -18.86 10.91
CA ASP A 91 32.57 -18.42 10.58
C ASP A 91 32.68 -16.88 10.57
N GLY A 92 31.64 -16.18 11.03
CA GLY A 92 31.67 -14.72 11.27
C GLY A 92 31.67 -13.88 9.98
N HIS A 93 31.56 -14.51 8.81
CA HIS A 93 31.35 -13.83 7.54
C HIS A 93 29.85 -13.79 7.22
N PRO A 94 29.27 -12.65 6.80
CA PRO A 94 27.91 -12.62 6.33
C PRO A 94 27.82 -13.32 4.97
N GLU A 95 27.75 -14.65 4.98
CA GLU A 95 27.41 -15.43 3.80
C GLU A 95 25.90 -15.27 3.59
N TYR A 96 25.53 -14.30 2.75
CA TYR A 96 24.15 -14.15 2.27
C TYR A 96 23.86 -15.29 1.31
N VAL A 97 23.65 -16.49 1.84
CA VAL A 97 23.23 -17.63 1.03
C VAL A 97 21.85 -17.31 0.49
N LEU A 98 21.79 -17.06 -0.82
CA LEU A 98 20.56 -16.83 -1.57
C LEU A 98 19.76 -18.13 -1.61
N VAL A 99 19.00 -18.39 -0.56
CA VAL A 99 18.04 -19.50 -0.55
C VAL A 99 16.73 -18.98 -1.14
N VAL A 100 16.34 -19.57 -2.27
CA VAL A 100 15.10 -19.29 -3.02
C VAL A 100 13.91 -19.18 -2.06
N VAL A 101 13.40 -17.96 -1.90
CA VAL A 101 12.27 -17.64 -1.01
C VAL A 101 10.97 -18.08 -1.68
N LEU A 102 10.58 -19.33 -1.46
CA LEU A 102 9.22 -19.80 -1.74
C LEU A 102 8.31 -19.40 -0.57
N GLN A 103 7.95 -18.11 -0.56
CA GLN A 103 6.92 -17.48 0.30
C GLN A 103 7.30 -17.24 1.78
N GLN A 104 6.86 -16.09 2.31
CA GLN A 104 7.52 -15.40 3.43
C GLN A 104 6.80 -15.59 4.78
N SER A 105 6.68 -16.82 5.26
CA SER A 105 6.16 -17.09 6.63
C SER A 105 7.00 -16.41 7.73
N GLY A 106 8.27 -16.11 7.44
CA GLY A 106 9.17 -15.36 8.35
C GLY A 106 8.80 -13.88 8.57
N SER A 107 7.82 -13.32 7.85
CA SER A 107 7.28 -11.97 8.15
C SER A 107 6.06 -11.99 9.06
N VAL A 108 5.48 -13.16 9.32
CA VAL A 108 4.28 -13.29 10.14
C VAL A 108 4.62 -12.91 11.58
N GLN A 109 3.93 -11.90 12.11
CA GLN A 109 4.19 -11.38 13.46
C GLN A 109 3.42 -12.16 14.54
N LEU A 110 2.18 -12.54 14.24
CA LEU A 110 1.25 -13.29 15.10
C LEU A 110 0.13 -13.91 14.25
N PHE A 111 -0.72 -14.74 14.87
CA PHE A 111 -1.97 -15.21 14.25
C PHE A 111 -3.17 -14.53 14.88
N ALA A 112 -4.01 -13.92 14.04
CA ALA A 112 -5.19 -13.18 14.47
C ALA A 112 -6.41 -14.09 14.70
N ASP A 113 -7.21 -13.73 15.70
CA ASP A 113 -8.57 -14.20 15.95
C ASP A 113 -9.54 -13.13 15.43
N TYR A 114 -9.83 -13.19 14.13
CA TYR A 114 -10.66 -12.18 13.47
C TYR A 114 -12.12 -12.22 13.93
N ASP A 115 -12.64 -13.36 14.36
CA ASP A 115 -14.00 -13.49 14.87
C ASP A 115 -14.22 -12.66 16.14
N ARG A 116 -13.17 -12.52 16.96
CA ARG A 116 -13.20 -11.73 18.21
C ARG A 116 -12.67 -10.31 18.07
N SER A 117 -12.10 -9.97 16.91
CA SER A 117 -11.62 -8.62 16.62
C SER A 117 -12.80 -7.67 16.39
N LEU A 118 -12.72 -6.42 16.83
CA LEU A 118 -13.83 -5.47 16.70
C LEU A 118 -13.34 -4.03 16.69
N GLY A 119 -13.86 -3.22 15.76
CA GLY A 119 -13.47 -1.81 15.62
C GLY A 119 -11.96 -1.68 15.37
N ASN A 120 -11.28 -0.92 16.20
CA ASN A 120 -9.83 -0.68 16.13
C ASN A 120 -9.01 -1.75 16.86
N TYR A 121 -9.63 -2.80 17.39
CA TYR A 121 -8.94 -3.81 18.18
C TYR A 121 -8.80 -5.14 17.44
N LEU A 122 -7.54 -5.53 17.22
CA LEU A 122 -7.15 -6.85 16.74
C LEU A 122 -6.99 -7.79 17.94
N VAL A 123 -7.68 -8.92 17.91
CA VAL A 123 -7.48 -10.00 18.88
C VAL A 123 -6.58 -11.04 18.25
N ASP A 124 -5.59 -11.54 18.98
CA ASP A 124 -4.78 -12.68 18.54
C ASP A 124 -5.31 -14.02 19.09
N VAL A 125 -4.83 -15.13 18.54
CA VAL A 125 -5.25 -16.49 18.95
C VAL A 125 -4.88 -16.85 20.40
N ASP A 126 -3.96 -16.09 20.99
CA ASP A 126 -3.53 -16.19 22.39
C ASP A 126 -4.42 -15.35 23.33
N GLY A 127 -5.38 -14.60 22.77
CA GLY A 127 -6.38 -13.83 23.49
C GLY A 127 -5.90 -12.44 23.94
N ASN A 128 -4.78 -11.96 23.39
CA ASN A 128 -4.36 -10.56 23.51
C ASN A 128 -5.30 -9.68 22.70
N VAL A 129 -5.64 -8.50 23.24
CA VAL A 129 -6.48 -7.48 22.59
C VAL A 129 -5.58 -6.27 22.33
N LEU A 130 -5.36 -5.95 21.06
CA LEU A 130 -4.34 -5.00 20.62
C LEU A 130 -5.01 -3.83 19.93
N LEU A 131 -4.67 -2.60 20.33
CA LEU A 131 -5.05 -1.43 19.56
C LEU A 131 -4.27 -1.43 18.25
N ASP A 132 -4.97 -1.66 17.14
CA ASP A 132 -4.36 -1.78 15.83
C ASP A 132 -4.27 -0.43 15.13
N VAL A 133 -3.08 0.17 15.22
CA VAL A 133 -2.71 1.39 14.48
C VAL A 133 -2.01 1.09 13.15
N TYR A 134 -1.93 -0.19 12.76
CA TYR A 134 -1.33 -0.65 11.50
C TYR A 134 -2.40 -1.02 10.45
N THR A 135 -3.59 -1.42 10.90
CA THR A 135 -4.82 -1.62 10.11
C THR A 135 -4.60 -2.46 8.85
N GLN A 136 -3.88 -3.59 9.02
CA GLN A 136 -3.53 -4.51 7.94
C GLN A 136 -2.84 -3.81 6.76
N ILE A 137 -1.81 -3.00 7.06
CA ILE A 137 -1.13 -2.16 6.07
C ILE A 137 -2.10 -1.12 5.47
N SER A 138 -2.81 -0.39 6.35
CA SER A 138 -3.75 0.67 5.96
C SER A 138 -4.86 0.22 5.00
N SER A 139 -5.30 -1.04 5.09
CA SER A 139 -6.31 -1.63 4.18
C SER A 139 -7.67 -1.88 4.84
N MET A 140 -7.80 -1.65 6.15
CA MET A 140 -9.07 -1.80 6.89
C MET A 140 -9.74 -0.43 7.07
N PRO A 141 -10.75 -0.06 6.24
CA PRO A 141 -11.32 1.30 6.27
C PRO A 141 -12.27 1.56 7.44
N LEU A 142 -12.97 0.53 7.92
CA LEU A 142 -14.04 0.66 8.93
C LEU A 142 -13.78 -0.17 10.20
N GLY A 143 -12.55 -0.65 10.38
CA GLY A 143 -12.18 -1.56 11.47
C GLY A 143 -12.71 -2.99 11.30
N TYR A 144 -12.43 -3.83 12.30
CA TYR A 144 -12.81 -5.23 12.33
C TYR A 144 -14.31 -5.42 12.64
N ASN A 145 -14.94 -6.39 11.98
CA ASN A 145 -16.32 -6.82 12.24
C ASN A 145 -17.35 -5.68 12.34
N HIS A 146 -17.23 -4.70 11.44
CA HIS A 146 -18.16 -3.57 11.39
C HIS A 146 -19.62 -4.06 11.23
N PRO A 147 -20.55 -3.72 12.15
CA PRO A 147 -21.89 -4.32 12.18
C PRO A 147 -22.68 -4.16 10.88
N GLU A 148 -22.58 -3.01 10.21
CA GLU A 148 -23.28 -2.79 8.94
C GLU A 148 -22.72 -3.65 7.81
N LEU A 149 -21.43 -3.99 7.80
CA LEU A 149 -20.85 -4.88 6.79
C LEU A 149 -21.31 -6.32 6.99
N ILE A 150 -21.46 -6.75 8.24
CA ILE A 150 -22.01 -8.07 8.57
C ILE A 150 -23.48 -8.15 8.10
N LYS A 151 -24.29 -7.14 8.42
CA LYS A 151 -25.71 -7.07 8.00
C LYS A 151 -25.88 -7.06 6.48
N LEU A 152 -24.93 -6.52 5.71
CA LEU A 152 -24.99 -6.56 4.25
C LEU A 152 -25.06 -8.00 3.72
N LEU A 153 -24.46 -8.98 4.40
CA LEU A 153 -24.48 -10.38 3.98
C LEU A 153 -25.82 -11.08 4.24
N ASP A 154 -26.69 -10.51 5.08
CA ASP A 154 -28.06 -11.02 5.30
C ASP A 154 -28.97 -10.79 4.09
N ASN A 155 -28.58 -9.90 3.16
CA ASN A 155 -29.34 -9.64 1.95
C ASN A 155 -29.12 -10.77 0.91
N PRO A 156 -30.17 -11.52 0.50
CA PRO A 156 -30.03 -12.61 -0.47
C PRO A 156 -29.49 -12.16 -1.84
N PHE A 157 -29.66 -10.88 -2.19
CA PHE A 157 -29.04 -10.30 -3.39
C PHE A 157 -27.50 -10.31 -3.29
N ASN A 158 -26.95 -9.87 -2.16
CA ASN A 158 -25.50 -9.77 -1.96
C ASN A 158 -24.82 -11.15 -1.93
N VAL A 159 -25.52 -12.17 -1.42
CA VAL A 159 -25.04 -13.58 -1.47
C VAL A 159 -24.77 -14.01 -2.92
N LYS A 160 -25.68 -13.67 -3.86
CA LYS A 160 -25.50 -14.01 -5.28
C LYS A 160 -24.33 -13.25 -5.91
N THR A 161 -24.15 -11.98 -5.56
CA THR A 161 -23.01 -11.16 -6.00
C THR A 161 -21.68 -11.75 -5.52
N LEU A 162 -21.64 -12.30 -4.30
CA LEU A 162 -20.43 -12.89 -3.73
C LEU A 162 -20.00 -14.18 -4.43
N ILE A 163 -20.95 -15.08 -4.71
CA ILE A 163 -20.63 -16.42 -5.26
C ILE A 163 -20.49 -16.43 -6.79
N ASN A 164 -21.05 -15.44 -7.49
CA ASN A 164 -20.97 -15.34 -8.95
C ASN A 164 -20.02 -14.23 -9.34
N ARG A 165 -18.75 -14.54 -9.54
CA ARG A 165 -17.72 -13.58 -9.96
C ARG A 165 -17.66 -13.47 -11.50
N PRO A 166 -18.20 -12.40 -12.12
CA PRO A 166 -18.21 -12.27 -13.57
C PRO A 166 -16.84 -11.88 -14.14
N ALA A 167 -16.62 -12.19 -15.42
CA ALA A 167 -15.62 -11.52 -16.23
C ALA A 167 -16.15 -10.12 -16.60
N LEU A 168 -15.91 -9.11 -15.74
CA LEU A 168 -16.52 -7.78 -15.83
C LEU A 168 -16.29 -7.05 -17.17
N GLY A 169 -15.21 -7.36 -17.88
CA GLY A 169 -14.94 -6.80 -19.21
C GLY A 169 -15.79 -7.38 -20.35
N VAL A 170 -16.53 -8.47 -20.10
CA VAL A 170 -17.31 -9.18 -21.13
C VAL A 170 -18.77 -9.35 -20.71
N PHE A 171 -19.02 -9.77 -19.46
CA PHE A 171 -20.35 -10.07 -18.93
C PHE A 171 -20.63 -9.32 -17.62
N PRO A 172 -20.65 -7.98 -17.60
CA PRO A 172 -20.96 -7.22 -16.39
C PRO A 172 -22.41 -7.42 -15.95
N GLY A 173 -22.65 -7.34 -14.64
CA GLY A 173 -24.00 -7.33 -14.07
C GLY A 173 -24.77 -6.06 -14.47
N ALA A 174 -26.10 -6.15 -14.52
CA ALA A 174 -26.96 -5.03 -14.92
C ALA A 174 -26.85 -3.79 -13.99
N ASP A 175 -26.45 -4.00 -12.75
CA ASP A 175 -26.24 -2.97 -11.73
C ASP A 175 -24.84 -2.33 -11.76
N TYR A 176 -23.91 -2.88 -12.53
CA TYR A 176 -22.49 -2.45 -12.54
C TYR A 176 -22.30 -0.96 -12.85
N PRO A 177 -22.95 -0.34 -13.86
CA PRO A 177 -22.83 1.09 -14.10
C PRO A 177 -23.32 1.95 -12.93
N LYS A 178 -24.37 1.51 -12.23
CA LYS A 178 -24.90 2.20 -11.05
C LYS A 178 -23.92 2.08 -9.88
N MET A 179 -23.33 0.90 -9.67
CA MET A 179 -22.32 0.70 -8.64
C MET A 179 -21.08 1.59 -8.87
N LEU A 180 -20.57 1.66 -10.11
CA LEU A 180 -19.44 2.54 -10.44
C LEU A 180 -19.75 4.00 -10.16
N LYS A 181 -20.94 4.48 -10.56
CA LYS A 181 -21.39 5.86 -10.32
C LYS A 181 -21.50 6.19 -8.83
N ASN A 182 -22.17 5.33 -8.08
CA ASN A 182 -22.51 5.59 -6.68
C ASN A 182 -21.36 5.34 -5.70
N VAL A 183 -20.27 4.68 -6.13
CA VAL A 183 -19.16 4.31 -5.25
C VAL A 183 -17.86 4.97 -5.67
N LEU A 184 -17.40 4.71 -6.90
CA LEU A 184 -16.07 5.17 -7.34
C LEU A 184 -16.11 6.57 -7.96
N LEU A 185 -17.13 6.86 -8.77
CA LEU A 185 -17.23 8.17 -9.45
C LEU A 185 -17.80 9.27 -8.54
N ASP A 186 -18.51 8.91 -7.47
CA ASP A 186 -18.99 9.87 -6.46
C ASP A 186 -17.82 10.57 -5.73
N VAL A 187 -16.67 9.90 -5.67
CA VAL A 187 -15.42 10.42 -5.09
C VAL A 187 -14.33 10.64 -6.14
N ALA A 188 -14.72 10.80 -7.42
CA ALA A 188 -13.77 11.02 -8.51
C ALA A 188 -12.99 12.33 -8.29
N PRO A 189 -11.66 12.33 -8.51
CA PRO A 189 -10.87 13.55 -8.51
C PRO A 189 -11.35 14.52 -9.62
N PRO A 190 -11.22 15.85 -9.42
CA PRO A 190 -11.63 16.83 -10.43
C PRO A 190 -10.99 16.58 -11.81
N GLY A 191 -11.83 16.51 -12.84
CA GLY A 191 -11.40 16.32 -14.23
C GLY A 191 -11.15 14.86 -14.65
N LEU A 192 -11.40 13.88 -13.77
CA LEU A 192 -11.25 12.45 -14.06
C LEU A 192 -12.61 11.72 -14.04
N ASP A 193 -13.32 11.76 -15.16
CA ASP A 193 -14.69 11.23 -15.27
C ASP A 193 -14.77 9.75 -15.69
N ASN A 194 -13.63 9.07 -15.80
CA ASN A 194 -13.53 7.67 -16.24
C ASN A 194 -12.92 6.79 -15.15
N VAL A 195 -13.38 5.54 -15.06
CA VAL A 195 -12.87 4.56 -14.10
C VAL A 195 -12.66 3.20 -14.76
N ASN A 196 -11.57 2.53 -14.41
CA ASN A 196 -11.34 1.13 -14.72
C ASN A 196 -10.94 0.40 -13.43
N THR A 197 -11.65 -0.67 -13.10
CA THR A 197 -11.47 -1.41 -11.84
C THR A 197 -10.39 -2.47 -11.98
N MET A 198 -9.51 -2.56 -10.99
CA MET A 198 -8.46 -3.57 -10.89
C MET A 198 -8.51 -4.24 -9.51
N MET A 199 -7.91 -5.43 -9.39
CA MET A 199 -8.03 -6.24 -8.16
C MET A 199 -7.12 -5.78 -7.03
N CYS A 200 -5.98 -5.17 -7.32
CA CYS A 200 -5.02 -4.70 -6.33
C CYS A 200 -4.23 -3.49 -6.84
N GLY A 201 -3.45 -2.86 -5.95
CA GLY A 201 -2.63 -1.70 -6.29
C GLY A 201 -1.60 -1.97 -7.39
N SER A 202 -0.98 -3.17 -7.43
CA SER A 202 0.02 -3.48 -8.47
C SER A 202 -0.61 -3.51 -9.86
N CYS A 203 -1.73 -4.22 -10.06
CA CYS A 203 -2.36 -4.28 -11.39
C CYS A 203 -3.09 -2.98 -11.76
N ALA A 204 -3.50 -2.16 -10.77
CA ALA A 204 -3.93 -0.79 -11.00
C ALA A 204 -2.80 0.04 -11.64
N ASN A 205 -1.61 0.04 -11.04
CA ASN A 205 -0.46 0.78 -11.56
C ASN A 205 0.06 0.23 -12.90
N GLU A 206 0.16 -1.09 -13.07
CA GLU A 206 0.56 -1.70 -14.36
C GLU A 206 -0.37 -1.29 -15.51
N ASN A 207 -1.70 -1.29 -15.27
CA ASN A 207 -2.64 -0.84 -16.29
C ASN A 207 -2.64 0.68 -16.49
N ALA A 208 -2.37 1.47 -15.44
CA ALA A 208 -2.12 2.89 -15.60
C ALA A 208 -0.90 3.16 -16.50
N TYR A 209 0.20 2.42 -16.33
CA TYR A 209 1.39 2.53 -17.18
C TYR A 209 1.08 2.18 -18.63
N LYS A 210 0.39 1.06 -18.87
CA LYS A 210 -0.06 0.69 -20.23
C LYS A 210 -0.94 1.77 -20.85
N ASN A 211 -1.90 2.33 -20.11
CA ASN A 211 -2.76 3.40 -20.62
C ASN A 211 -1.95 4.66 -20.96
N ILE A 212 -0.94 5.02 -20.15
CA ILE A 212 -0.03 6.14 -20.42
C ILE A 212 0.79 5.88 -21.69
N PHE A 213 1.37 4.69 -21.85
CA PHE A 213 2.12 4.33 -23.05
C PHE A 213 1.25 4.35 -24.31
N ILE A 214 0.04 3.78 -24.24
CA ILE A 214 -0.93 3.79 -25.34
C ILE A 214 -1.31 5.23 -25.70
N TRP A 215 -1.61 6.07 -24.69
CA TRP A 215 -1.92 7.48 -24.89
C TRP A 215 -0.77 8.23 -25.55
N TYR A 216 0.46 8.04 -25.06
CA TYR A 216 1.65 8.69 -25.59
C TYR A 216 1.90 8.30 -27.06
N ARG A 217 1.82 7.00 -27.37
CA ARG A 217 1.94 6.50 -28.75
C ARG A 217 0.82 6.95 -29.67
N ARG A 218 -0.42 7.05 -29.17
CA ARG A 218 -1.54 7.64 -29.93
C ARG A 218 -1.26 9.11 -30.22
N LYS A 219 -0.69 9.86 -29.28
CA LYS A 219 -0.31 11.25 -29.48
C LYS A 219 0.79 11.41 -30.53
N GLU A 220 1.81 10.56 -30.53
CA GLU A 220 2.89 10.57 -31.54
C GLU A 220 2.38 10.16 -32.93
N ARG A 221 1.58 9.10 -33.00
CA ARG A 221 1.08 8.55 -34.26
C ARG A 221 -0.04 9.40 -34.88
N GLY A 222 -0.81 10.12 -34.06
CA GLY A 222 -2.02 10.82 -34.46
C GLY A 222 -3.29 10.01 -34.14
N GLU A 223 -4.43 10.71 -34.11
CA GLU A 223 -5.74 10.10 -33.91
C GLU A 223 -6.24 9.41 -35.18
N ASP A 224 -6.98 8.30 -35.01
CA ASP A 224 -7.60 7.52 -36.11
C ASP A 224 -6.63 7.00 -37.18
N VAL A 225 -5.35 6.82 -36.82
CA VAL A 225 -4.33 6.21 -37.66
C VAL A 225 -4.21 4.71 -37.33
N SER A 226 -4.36 3.86 -38.35
CA SER A 226 -4.17 2.42 -38.26
C SER A 226 -2.72 2.04 -37.91
N PHE A 227 -2.53 0.92 -37.22
CA PHE A 227 -1.21 0.34 -36.96
C PHE A 227 -0.54 -0.12 -38.26
N THR A 228 0.78 -0.01 -38.34
CA THR A 228 1.53 -0.57 -39.48
C THR A 228 1.71 -2.08 -39.34
N GLU A 229 1.91 -2.79 -40.44
CA GLU A 229 2.21 -4.24 -40.41
C GLU A 229 3.48 -4.54 -39.60
N GLU A 230 4.49 -3.64 -39.66
CA GLU A 230 5.71 -3.75 -38.87
C GLU A 230 5.42 -3.62 -37.35
N GLU A 231 4.57 -2.67 -36.92
CA GLU A 231 4.15 -2.54 -35.53
C GLU A 231 3.41 -3.81 -35.06
N LEU A 232 2.49 -4.33 -35.88
CA LEU A 232 1.73 -5.54 -35.57
C LEU A 232 2.61 -6.78 -35.44
N ASN A 233 3.60 -6.94 -36.32
CA ASN A 233 4.48 -8.12 -36.31
C ASN A 233 5.55 -8.04 -35.21
N SER A 234 6.17 -6.87 -35.02
CA SER A 234 7.25 -6.70 -34.04
C SER A 234 6.76 -6.75 -32.58
N CYS A 235 5.53 -6.29 -32.28
CA CYS A 235 5.00 -6.33 -30.92
C CYS A 235 4.84 -7.76 -30.39
N MET A 236 4.49 -8.72 -31.27
CA MET A 236 4.27 -10.12 -30.90
C MET A 236 5.55 -10.87 -30.49
N ILE A 237 6.71 -10.28 -30.77
CA ILE A 237 8.03 -10.82 -30.39
C ILE A 237 8.83 -9.83 -29.52
N ASN A 238 8.14 -8.88 -28.86
CA ASN A 238 8.70 -7.90 -27.93
C ASN A 238 9.75 -6.95 -28.54
N LEU A 239 9.66 -6.65 -29.85
CA LEU A 239 10.57 -5.73 -30.54
C LEU A 239 9.88 -4.42 -30.93
N ALA A 240 10.69 -3.39 -31.13
CA ALA A 240 10.27 -2.14 -31.76
C ALA A 240 9.99 -2.36 -33.26
N PRO A 241 9.13 -1.53 -33.89
CA PRO A 241 8.40 -0.39 -33.32
C PRO A 241 7.14 -0.75 -32.52
N GLY A 242 6.68 -2.01 -32.57
CA GLY A 242 5.45 -2.46 -31.93
C GLY A 242 5.49 -2.47 -30.40
N SER A 243 6.65 -2.81 -29.83
CA SER A 243 6.96 -2.63 -28.40
C SER A 243 7.94 -1.47 -28.25
N PRO A 244 7.47 -0.23 -27.99
CA PRO A 244 8.32 0.95 -27.99
C PRO A 244 9.21 0.99 -26.74
N GLN A 245 10.38 1.60 -26.86
CA GLN A 245 11.29 1.86 -25.75
C GLN A 245 10.88 3.15 -25.04
N LEU A 246 9.80 3.07 -24.25
CA LEU A 246 9.31 4.16 -23.40
C LEU A 246 9.70 3.92 -21.94
N SER A 247 9.61 4.98 -21.14
CA SER A 247 9.92 4.95 -19.72
C SER A 247 8.85 5.62 -18.87
N ILE A 248 8.84 5.27 -17.57
CA ILE A 248 8.05 5.96 -16.54
C ILE A 248 9.03 6.51 -15.51
N LEU A 249 9.05 7.84 -15.35
CA LEU A 249 9.81 8.48 -14.29
C LEU A 249 9.20 8.13 -12.93
N SER A 250 10.07 7.77 -11.98
CA SER A 250 9.70 7.42 -10.61
C SER A 250 10.61 8.13 -9.60
N PHE A 251 10.31 8.01 -8.31
CA PHE A 251 11.06 8.73 -7.26
C PHE A 251 11.79 7.79 -6.31
N HIS A 252 12.97 8.19 -5.85
CA HIS A 252 13.64 7.53 -4.73
C HIS A 252 12.72 7.47 -3.50
N GLY A 253 12.67 6.31 -2.84
CA GLY A 253 11.76 6.05 -1.71
C GLY A 253 10.34 5.61 -2.11
N ALA A 254 9.97 5.62 -3.39
CA ALA A 254 8.63 5.22 -3.84
C ALA A 254 8.33 3.72 -3.62
N PHE A 255 7.05 3.39 -3.51
CA PHE A 255 6.55 2.02 -3.51
C PHE A 255 5.26 1.93 -4.34
N HIS A 256 5.32 1.27 -5.50
CA HIS A 256 4.22 1.17 -6.45
C HIS A 256 3.70 -0.27 -6.64
N GLY A 257 4.37 -1.26 -6.06
CA GLY A 257 3.96 -2.66 -6.10
C GLY A 257 5.16 -3.59 -6.28
N ARG A 258 4.88 -4.84 -6.62
CA ARG A 258 5.92 -5.90 -6.70
C ARG A 258 5.88 -6.74 -7.97
N THR A 259 4.97 -6.46 -8.91
CA THR A 259 5.07 -7.03 -10.27
C THR A 259 6.15 -6.30 -11.07
N LEU A 260 6.74 -6.93 -12.09
CA LEU A 260 8.00 -6.47 -12.71
C LEU A 260 7.98 -5.00 -13.17
N GLY A 261 6.88 -4.53 -13.77
CA GLY A 261 6.75 -3.15 -14.24
C GLY A 261 6.76 -2.15 -13.08
N VAL A 262 5.86 -2.33 -12.12
CA VAL A 262 5.74 -1.44 -10.95
C VAL A 262 6.87 -1.62 -9.92
N LEU A 263 7.60 -2.74 -9.97
CA LEU A 263 8.78 -2.94 -9.16
C LEU A 263 9.95 -2.10 -9.69
N SER A 264 10.01 -1.88 -11.01
CA SER A 264 11.02 -1.01 -11.62
C SER A 264 10.86 0.45 -11.16
N THR A 265 9.63 0.88 -10.89
CA THR A 265 9.31 2.20 -10.33
C THR A 265 9.28 2.23 -8.79
N THR A 266 9.46 1.11 -8.11
CA THR A 266 9.56 1.02 -6.64
C THR A 266 11.00 1.17 -6.20
N HIS A 267 11.30 2.04 -5.24
CA HIS A 267 12.66 2.33 -4.74
C HIS A 267 12.72 2.43 -3.22
N SER A 268 12.01 1.52 -2.54
CA SER A 268 11.79 1.60 -1.08
C SER A 268 12.88 0.92 -0.23
N LYS A 269 13.22 -0.34 -0.55
CA LYS A 269 14.17 -1.18 0.22
C LYS A 269 14.85 -2.17 -0.73
N TYR A 270 16.13 -2.47 -0.49
CA TYR A 270 16.91 -3.38 -1.36
C TYR A 270 16.28 -4.77 -1.45
N ILE A 271 15.76 -5.30 -0.33
CA ILE A 271 15.16 -6.64 -0.24
C ILE A 271 13.90 -6.80 -1.10
N HIS A 272 13.31 -5.69 -1.56
CA HIS A 272 12.20 -5.74 -2.50
C HIS A 272 12.64 -5.90 -3.95
N LYS A 273 13.90 -5.56 -4.30
CA LYS A 273 14.37 -5.42 -5.69
C LYS A 273 15.50 -6.37 -6.07
N ILE A 274 16.34 -6.78 -5.12
CA ILE A 274 17.52 -7.61 -5.40
C ILE A 274 17.11 -8.91 -6.11
N ASP A 275 17.92 -9.34 -7.07
CA ASP A 275 17.72 -10.54 -7.90
C ASP A 275 16.52 -10.53 -8.87
N ILE A 276 15.82 -9.40 -9.02
CA ILE A 276 14.67 -9.26 -9.92
C ILE A 276 15.05 -8.35 -11.11
N PRO A 277 14.85 -8.77 -12.38
CA PRO A 277 15.05 -7.91 -13.53
C PRO A 277 14.24 -6.62 -13.45
N ALA A 278 14.82 -5.52 -13.92
CA ALA A 278 14.19 -4.20 -13.90
C ALA A 278 14.36 -3.48 -15.24
N PHE A 279 13.52 -2.48 -15.48
CA PHE A 279 13.63 -1.56 -16.61
C PHE A 279 14.58 -0.41 -16.29
N ASP A 280 15.37 0.00 -17.28
CA ASP A 280 16.24 1.18 -17.20
C ASP A 280 15.41 2.46 -17.40
N TRP A 281 14.67 2.84 -16.37
CA TRP A 281 13.78 4.01 -16.35
C TRP A 281 14.32 5.09 -15.40
N PRO A 282 14.07 6.38 -15.67
CA PRO A 282 14.60 7.47 -14.87
C PRO A 282 14.03 7.49 -13.45
N ILE A 283 14.89 7.87 -12.50
CA ILE A 283 14.59 7.91 -11.08
C ILE A 283 15.03 9.27 -10.54
N ALA A 284 14.08 10.07 -10.06
CA ALA A 284 14.34 11.39 -9.52
C ALA A 284 14.36 11.37 -7.98
N SER A 285 15.04 12.34 -7.38
CA SER A 285 15.01 12.58 -5.94
C SER A 285 13.65 13.09 -5.46
N PHE A 286 13.12 12.49 -4.38
CA PHE A 286 11.96 13.02 -3.64
C PHE A 286 12.43 14.00 -2.55
N PRO A 287 11.78 15.17 -2.35
CA PRO A 287 12.23 16.17 -1.39
C PRO A 287 12.35 15.64 0.04
N GLN A 288 13.51 15.83 0.67
CA GLN A 288 13.73 15.48 2.08
C GLN A 288 13.69 16.71 2.98
N TYR A 289 12.52 16.95 3.59
CA TYR A 289 12.33 18.13 4.43
C TYR A 289 13.00 18.00 5.79
N LYS A 290 13.54 19.13 6.25
CA LYS A 290 13.98 19.32 7.63
C LYS A 290 12.83 19.81 8.50
N TYR A 291 12.80 19.31 9.72
CA TYR A 291 11.77 19.61 10.73
C TYR A 291 12.41 20.22 11.98
N PRO A 292 11.73 21.15 12.69
CA PRO A 292 10.38 21.67 12.42
C PRO A 292 10.28 22.48 11.11
N LEU A 293 9.16 22.36 10.39
CA LEU A 293 9.01 22.97 9.06
C LEU A 293 9.17 24.50 9.09
N GLU A 294 8.61 25.14 10.11
CA GLU A 294 8.63 26.60 10.26
C GLU A 294 10.05 27.16 10.38
N ASP A 295 10.96 26.39 10.99
CA ASP A 295 12.34 26.80 11.25
C ASP A 295 13.28 26.53 10.05
N ASN A 296 12.84 25.74 9.07
CA ASN A 296 13.67 25.24 7.96
C ASN A 296 13.10 25.59 6.57
N LYS A 297 12.27 26.64 6.47
CA LYS A 297 11.60 27.03 5.21
C LYS A 297 12.58 27.22 4.05
N ARG A 298 13.69 27.93 4.30
CA ARG A 298 14.70 28.22 3.27
C ARG A 298 15.33 26.93 2.74
N GLU A 299 15.70 26.02 3.62
CA GLU A 299 16.31 24.74 3.27
C GLU A 299 15.32 23.85 2.49
N ASN A 300 14.06 23.81 2.90
CA ASN A 300 13.02 23.02 2.23
C ASN A 300 12.64 23.60 0.86
N GLU A 301 12.57 24.93 0.71
CA GLU A 301 12.37 25.59 -0.59
C GLU A 301 13.56 25.35 -1.55
N ALA A 302 14.78 25.31 -1.03
CA ALA A 302 15.96 24.98 -1.81
C ALA A 302 15.95 23.51 -2.26
N GLU A 303 15.52 22.59 -1.38
CA GLU A 303 15.36 21.18 -1.69
C GLU A 303 14.28 20.95 -2.77
N ASP A 304 13.12 21.63 -2.68
CA ASP A 304 12.09 21.57 -3.71
C ASP A 304 12.63 22.00 -5.08
N LYS A 305 13.34 23.14 -5.14
CA LYS A 305 13.95 23.63 -6.38
C LYS A 305 14.94 22.63 -6.97
N LYS A 306 15.74 21.98 -6.13
CA LYS A 306 16.70 20.96 -6.55
C LYS A 306 15.99 19.73 -7.14
N CYS A 307 15.02 19.16 -6.43
CA CYS A 307 14.27 17.98 -6.89
C CYS A 307 13.49 18.27 -8.19
N LEU A 308 12.87 19.44 -8.30
CA LEU A 308 12.17 19.85 -9.53
C LEU A 308 13.12 20.02 -10.72
N ALA A 309 14.31 20.58 -10.49
CA ALA A 309 15.32 20.74 -11.53
C ALA A 309 15.86 19.40 -12.04
N GLU A 310 15.98 18.40 -11.17
CA GLU A 310 16.36 17.03 -11.52
C GLU A 310 15.28 16.36 -12.38
N ALA A 311 14.03 16.36 -11.91
CA ALA A 311 12.90 15.76 -12.63
C ALA A 311 12.60 16.41 -14.00
N SER A 312 13.07 17.64 -14.22
CA SER A 312 12.88 18.37 -15.48
C SER A 312 14.01 18.17 -16.50
N LYS A 313 15.15 17.59 -16.10
CA LYS A 313 16.33 17.40 -16.96
C LYS A 313 16.29 16.13 -17.79
N ASP A 314 15.48 15.15 -17.41
CA ASP A 314 15.36 13.85 -18.10
C ASP A 314 14.37 13.87 -19.29
N ASN A 315 14.17 15.04 -19.93
CA ASN A 315 13.39 15.20 -21.17
C ASN A 315 14.29 15.51 -22.36
#